data_AF-A0AA42CUJ1-F1
#
_entry.id   AF-A0AA42CUJ1-F1
#
_cell.length_a   1.000
_cell.length_b   1.000
_cell.length_c   1.000
_cell.angle_alpha   90.00
_cell.angle_beta   90.00
_cell.angle_gamma   90.00
#
_symmetry.space_group_name_H-M   'P 1'
#
loop_
_entity.id
_entity.type
_entity.pdbx_description
1 polymer ?
#
loop_
_entity_poly.entity_id
_entity_poly.type
_entity_poly.pdbx_seq_one_letter_code
_entity_poly.pdbx_strand_id
1 'polypeptide(L)'
;MKVCKERTVLMAALTLACCAQASASDHLPAQVRAEVDAQCVVSDASRGQAPEQFPAGQDGTLWLVPCHIGAYQTGYQAVYQSDDGASRKLLFAKWEDRSWTGSDALFDPNFDPDTGILSDQYKDRGAGGCGGERTWRWESHTFKLITYRARSCSDDPSRYPLVFEARQDDAHTAGH
;
A
#
# COMPACT_ATOMS: atom_id res chain seq x y z
N MET A 1 -38.65 -5.73 47.83
CA MET A 1 -39.30 -4.40 47.80
C MET A 1 -38.75 -3.52 48.91
N LYS A 2 -37.94 -2.52 48.58
CA LYS A 2 -37.93 -1.15 49.13
C LYS A 2 -36.67 -0.43 48.62
N VAL A 3 -36.92 0.69 47.96
CA VAL A 3 -35.94 1.67 47.45
C VAL A 3 -35.25 2.34 48.64
N CYS A 4 -33.94 2.57 48.54
CA CYS A 4 -33.25 3.55 49.38
C CYS A 4 -32.51 4.56 48.51
N LYS A 5 -32.72 5.83 48.84
CA LYS A 5 -32.34 7.04 48.14
C LYS A 5 -31.10 7.64 48.81
N GLU A 6 -30.32 8.37 48.01
CA GLU A 6 -29.37 9.45 48.38
C GLU A 6 -27.93 9.12 48.85
N ARG A 7 -27.00 9.56 47.97
CA ARG A 7 -25.82 10.41 48.20
C ARG A 7 -24.77 9.98 49.22
N THR A 8 -23.64 9.49 48.71
CA THR A 8 -22.30 9.85 49.19
C THR A 8 -21.33 9.84 48.01
N VAL A 9 -20.68 10.98 47.75
CA VAL A 9 -19.56 11.11 46.82
C VAL A 9 -18.36 10.38 47.45
N LEU A 10 -17.91 9.31 46.81
CA LEU A 10 -16.62 8.68 47.13
C LEU A 10 -15.71 8.83 45.91
N MET A 11 -14.59 9.52 46.13
CA MET A 11 -13.48 9.58 45.19
C MET A 11 -13.08 8.16 44.77
N ALA A 12 -13.31 7.81 43.51
CA ALA A 12 -12.63 6.69 42.89
C ALA A 12 -11.45 7.26 42.11
N ALA A 13 -10.24 7.00 42.60
CA ALA A 13 -9.01 7.25 41.88
C ALA A 13 -9.10 6.59 40.49
N LEU A 14 -9.21 7.41 39.44
CA LEU A 14 -8.92 6.94 38.09
C LEU A 14 -7.41 6.68 38.06
N THR A 15 -7.02 5.42 38.27
CA THR A 15 -5.77 4.93 37.71
C THR A 15 -5.89 5.10 36.20
N LEU A 16 -5.28 6.17 35.68
CA LEU A 16 -4.95 6.26 34.26
C LEU A 16 -4.01 5.09 33.97
N ALA A 17 -4.59 3.98 33.53
CA ALA A 17 -3.87 3.01 32.72
C ALA A 17 -3.51 3.74 31.43
N CYS A 18 -2.33 4.36 31.43
CA CYS A 18 -1.69 4.82 30.22
C CYS A 18 -1.31 3.55 29.45
N CYS A 19 -2.28 2.96 28.74
CA CYS A 19 -1.97 2.08 27.64
C CYS A 19 -1.22 2.95 26.63
N ALA A 20 0.11 2.90 26.70
CA ALA A 20 0.96 3.30 25.60
C ALA A 20 0.52 2.44 24.41
N GLN A 21 -0.34 3.01 23.57
CA GLN A 21 -0.62 2.49 22.25
C GLN A 21 0.65 2.74 21.43
N ALA A 22 1.66 1.89 21.63
CA ALA A 22 2.73 1.78 20.65
C ALA A 22 2.04 1.34 19.36
N SER A 23 1.92 2.26 18.41
CA SER A 23 1.39 1.95 17.10
C SER A 23 2.30 0.89 16.49
N ALA A 24 1.79 -0.33 16.36
CA ALA A 24 2.55 -1.48 15.87
C ALA A 24 3.08 -1.30 14.43
N SER A 25 2.73 -0.18 13.78
CA SER A 25 3.12 0.22 12.43
C SER A 25 4.58 0.70 12.30
N ASP A 26 5.25 1.08 13.39
CA ASP A 26 6.62 1.64 13.30
C ASP A 26 7.72 0.58 13.09
N HIS A 27 7.43 -0.72 13.26
CA HIS A 27 8.43 -1.77 13.19
C HIS A 27 8.06 -2.86 12.18
N LEU A 28 8.71 -2.86 11.00
CA LEU A 28 8.59 -3.97 10.04
C LEU A 28 9.02 -5.30 10.69
N PRO A 29 8.24 -6.38 10.52
CA PRO A 29 8.70 -7.72 10.85
C PRO A 29 10.01 -8.08 10.14
N ALA A 30 10.84 -8.90 10.76
CA ALA A 30 12.15 -9.26 10.20
C ALA A 30 12.03 -9.95 8.83
N GLN A 31 11.02 -10.79 8.65
CA GLN A 31 10.73 -11.48 7.39
C GLN A 31 10.32 -10.49 6.29
N VAL A 32 9.48 -9.50 6.62
CA VAL A 32 9.09 -8.43 5.68
C VAL A 32 10.31 -7.59 5.31
N ARG A 33 11.14 -7.23 6.30
CA ARG A 33 12.37 -6.46 6.07
C ARG A 33 13.39 -7.21 5.21
N ALA A 34 13.43 -8.54 5.27
CA ALA A 34 14.32 -9.34 4.43
C ALA A 34 13.91 -9.34 2.94
N GLU A 35 12.64 -9.09 2.64
CA GLU A 35 12.11 -9.00 1.26
C GLU A 35 12.28 -7.61 0.63
N VAL A 36 12.43 -6.59 1.47
CA VAL A 36 12.67 -5.21 1.04
C VAL A 36 14.11 -5.09 0.53
N ASP A 37 14.30 -4.42 -0.61
CA ASP A 37 15.62 -4.26 -1.23
C ASP A 37 16.60 -3.54 -0.29
N ALA A 38 17.87 -3.96 -0.27
CA ALA A 38 18.89 -3.36 0.58
C ALA A 38 19.14 -1.85 0.29
N GLN A 39 18.79 -1.37 -0.91
CA GLN A 39 18.85 0.04 -1.29
C GLN A 39 17.64 0.85 -0.78
N CYS A 40 16.59 0.20 -0.31
CA CYS A 40 15.44 0.85 0.31
C CYS A 40 15.84 1.42 1.68
N VAL A 41 15.90 2.74 1.77
CA VAL A 41 16.04 3.43 3.07
C VAL A 41 14.65 3.64 3.64
N VAL A 42 14.19 2.65 4.40
CA VAL A 42 12.86 2.67 5.01
C VAL A 42 12.65 3.97 5.80
N SER A 43 11.62 4.72 5.44
CA SER A 43 11.17 5.89 6.18
C SER A 43 10.35 5.48 7.42
N ASP A 44 10.27 6.39 8.39
CA ASP A 44 9.47 6.23 9.60
C ASP A 44 8.59 7.46 9.89
N ALA A 45 7.75 7.34 10.93
CA ALA A 45 6.85 8.40 11.38
C ALA A 45 7.56 9.73 11.68
N SER A 46 8.85 9.73 12.06
CA SER A 46 9.62 10.96 12.30
C SER A 46 9.84 11.79 11.03
N ARG A 47 9.76 11.13 9.86
CA ARG A 47 9.82 11.76 8.53
C ARG A 47 8.44 11.90 7.88
N GLY A 48 7.38 11.67 8.65
CA GLY A 48 5.99 11.77 8.19
C GLY A 48 5.52 10.58 7.34
N GLN A 49 6.28 9.49 7.27
CA GLN A 49 5.90 8.30 6.50
C GLN A 49 6.38 7.04 7.20
N ALA A 50 5.45 6.22 7.65
CA ALA A 50 5.72 4.92 8.25
C ALA A 50 5.25 3.79 7.33
N PRO A 51 5.76 2.56 7.50
CA PRO A 51 5.20 1.39 6.85
C PRO A 51 3.71 1.25 7.16
N GLU A 52 2.93 0.95 6.13
CA GLU A 52 1.49 0.72 6.24
C GLU A 52 1.19 -0.76 6.07
N GLN A 53 0.20 -1.24 6.80
CA GLN A 53 -0.23 -2.65 6.76
C GLN A 53 -1.74 -2.72 6.52
N PHE A 54 -2.14 -3.66 5.67
CA PHE A 54 -3.53 -3.88 5.29
C PHE A 54 -3.83 -5.38 5.28
N PRO A 55 -5.03 -5.81 5.71
CA PRO A 55 -5.50 -7.15 5.39
C PRO A 55 -5.50 -7.37 3.87
N ALA A 56 -5.02 -8.52 3.41
CA ALA A 56 -4.92 -8.84 2.00
C ALA A 56 -5.40 -10.27 1.73
N GLY A 57 -6.60 -10.41 1.17
CA GLY A 57 -7.24 -11.73 1.02
C GLY A 57 -7.78 -12.24 2.36
N GLN A 58 -7.75 -13.57 2.55
CA GLN A 58 -8.26 -14.22 3.77
C GLN A 58 -7.15 -14.64 4.74
N ASP A 59 -5.90 -14.59 4.31
CA ASP A 59 -4.79 -15.34 4.92
C ASP A 59 -3.46 -14.58 4.93
N GLY A 60 -3.51 -13.24 4.86
CA GLY A 60 -2.29 -12.46 5.00
C GLY A 60 -2.46 -10.95 5.06
N THR A 61 -1.30 -10.30 5.09
CA THR A 61 -1.11 -8.86 5.26
C THR A 61 -0.30 -8.32 4.09
N LEU A 62 -0.79 -7.25 3.49
CA LEU A 62 -0.04 -6.40 2.57
C LEU A 62 0.71 -5.33 3.35
N TRP A 63 2.02 -5.25 3.14
CA TRP A 63 2.87 -4.19 3.66
C TRP A 63 3.25 -3.24 2.54
N LEU A 64 2.99 -1.94 2.72
CA LEU A 64 3.50 -0.86 1.87
C LEU A 64 4.63 -0.16 2.61
N VAL A 65 5.86 -0.33 2.12
CA VAL A 65 7.08 0.12 2.80
C VAL A 65 7.63 1.35 2.08
N PRO A 66 7.62 2.55 2.70
CA PRO A 66 8.15 3.76 2.08
C PRO A 66 9.68 3.68 2.02
N CYS A 67 10.24 3.65 0.80
CA CYS A 67 11.66 3.38 0.55
C CYS A 67 12.48 4.61 0.18
N HIS A 68 11.86 5.60 -0.46
CA HIS A 68 12.54 6.83 -0.86
C HIS A 68 11.56 8.00 -0.93
N ILE A 69 11.87 9.07 -0.21
CA ILE A 69 11.09 10.30 -0.24
C ILE A 69 11.69 11.22 -1.31
N GLY A 70 11.01 11.31 -2.44
CA GLY A 70 11.33 12.28 -3.49
C GLY A 70 10.66 13.63 -3.23
N ALA A 71 11.08 14.66 -3.98
CA ALA A 71 10.48 16.00 -3.87
C ALA A 71 9.01 16.07 -4.31
N TYR A 72 8.52 15.08 -5.07
CA TYR A 72 7.21 15.11 -5.71
C TYR A 72 6.35 13.86 -5.51
N GLN A 73 6.96 12.80 -5.00
CA GLN A 73 6.35 11.49 -4.77
C GLN A 73 7.26 10.66 -3.89
N THR A 74 6.68 9.72 -3.16
CA THR A 74 7.41 8.73 -2.40
C THR A 74 7.31 7.40 -3.11
N GLY A 75 8.44 6.72 -3.28
CA GLY A 75 8.42 5.36 -3.75
C GLY A 75 8.33 4.36 -2.61
N TYR A 76 7.52 3.34 -2.85
CA TYR A 76 7.22 2.26 -1.92
C TYR A 76 7.60 0.92 -2.55
N GLN A 77 7.96 -0.04 -1.71
CA GLN A 77 7.95 -1.46 -2.05
C GLN A 77 6.80 -2.16 -1.36
N ALA A 78 6.19 -3.13 -2.04
CA ALA A 78 5.10 -3.91 -1.49
C ALA A 78 5.55 -5.33 -1.16
N VAL A 79 5.19 -5.81 0.03
CA VAL A 79 5.49 -7.17 0.49
C VAL A 79 4.20 -7.81 0.96
N TYR A 80 3.94 -9.04 0.51
CA TYR A 80 2.88 -9.87 1.06
C TYR A 80 3.48 -10.76 2.16
N GLN A 81 2.81 -10.83 3.31
CA GLN A 81 3.12 -11.76 4.38
C GLN A 81 1.89 -12.61 4.69
N SER A 82 1.99 -13.93 4.56
CA SER A 82 0.95 -14.85 4.99
C SER A 82 0.89 -14.97 6.51
N ASP A 83 -0.23 -15.47 7.04
CA ASP A 83 -0.45 -15.65 8.47
C ASP A 83 0.54 -16.62 9.16
N ASP A 84 1.17 -17.52 8.38
CA ASP A 84 2.26 -18.39 8.84
C ASP A 84 3.63 -17.67 8.94
N GLY A 85 3.68 -16.39 8.55
CA GLY A 85 4.85 -15.52 8.60
C GLY A 85 5.72 -15.55 7.33
N ALA A 86 5.42 -16.42 6.35
CA ALA A 86 6.14 -16.41 5.08
C ALA A 86 5.91 -15.09 4.36
N SER A 87 6.99 -14.47 3.88
CA SER A 87 6.95 -13.15 3.24
C SER A 87 7.52 -13.21 1.83
N ARG A 88 6.99 -12.40 0.93
CA ARG A 88 7.55 -12.23 -0.42
C ARG A 88 7.33 -10.85 -0.98
N LYS A 89 8.33 -10.30 -1.66
CA LYS A 89 8.19 -9.07 -2.45
C LYS A 89 7.16 -9.23 -3.58
N LEU A 90 6.38 -8.19 -3.81
CA LEU A 90 5.45 -8.08 -4.93
C LEU A 90 6.08 -7.31 -6.09
N LEU A 91 5.76 -7.72 -7.31
CA LEU A 91 6.22 -7.08 -8.55
C LEU A 91 5.03 -6.59 -9.36
N PHE A 92 5.24 -5.48 -10.04
CA PHE A 92 4.24 -4.76 -10.83
C PHE A 92 4.72 -4.60 -12.27
N ALA A 93 3.79 -4.59 -13.22
CA ALA A 93 4.15 -4.23 -14.58
C ALA A 93 4.52 -2.75 -14.66
N LYS A 94 5.49 -2.42 -15.51
CA LYS A 94 5.86 -1.07 -15.90
C LYS A 94 5.89 -1.00 -17.43
N TRP A 95 5.33 0.06 -17.97
CA TRP A 95 5.41 0.38 -19.39
C TRP A 95 6.48 1.44 -19.60
N GLU A 96 7.50 1.10 -20.39
CA GLU A 96 8.65 1.97 -20.67
C GLU A 96 9.13 1.70 -22.10
N ASP A 97 9.47 2.75 -22.84
CA ASP A 97 10.00 2.64 -24.22
C ASP A 97 9.18 1.74 -25.18
N ARG A 98 7.84 1.77 -25.01
CA ARG A 98 6.88 0.96 -25.78
C ARG A 98 7.01 -0.56 -25.53
N SER A 99 7.49 -0.95 -24.35
CA SER A 99 7.61 -2.34 -23.92
C SER A 99 7.18 -2.52 -22.47
N TRP A 100 6.83 -3.75 -22.12
CA TRP A 100 6.54 -4.16 -20.74
C TRP A 100 7.80 -4.62 -20.03
N THR A 101 7.99 -4.14 -18.81
CA THR A 101 9.02 -4.59 -17.87
C THR A 101 8.38 -4.85 -16.50
N GLY A 102 9.16 -5.43 -15.58
CA GLY A 102 8.78 -5.57 -14.18
C GLY A 102 9.41 -4.47 -13.33
N SER A 103 8.71 -4.04 -12.29
CA SER A 103 9.19 -3.10 -11.29
C SER A 103 8.70 -3.53 -9.91
N ASP A 104 9.52 -3.31 -8.88
CA ASP A 104 9.13 -3.46 -7.48
C ASP A 104 8.71 -2.13 -6.84
N ALA A 105 8.68 -1.04 -7.61
CA ALA A 105 8.36 0.29 -7.13
C ALA A 105 6.89 0.65 -7.40
N LEU A 106 6.24 1.13 -6.35
CA LEU A 106 4.98 1.88 -6.38
C LEU A 106 5.26 3.34 -6.01
N PHE A 107 4.41 4.27 -6.44
CA PHE A 107 4.57 5.68 -6.13
C PHE A 107 3.29 6.26 -5.53
N ASP A 108 3.40 6.74 -4.30
CA ASP A 108 2.28 7.19 -3.45
C ASP A 108 1.06 6.23 -3.56
N PRO A 109 1.25 4.92 -3.32
CA PRO A 109 0.19 3.93 -3.48
C PRO A 109 -0.95 4.16 -2.48
N ASN A 110 -2.16 3.85 -2.93
CA ASN A 110 -3.35 3.78 -2.09
C ASN A 110 -4.01 2.42 -2.28
N PHE A 111 -4.18 1.67 -1.19
CA PHE A 111 -4.83 0.37 -1.18
C PHE A 111 -6.14 0.41 -0.39
N ASP A 112 -7.20 -0.07 -1.00
CA ASP A 112 -8.49 -0.29 -0.36
C ASP A 112 -8.68 -1.80 -0.07
N PRO A 113 -8.61 -2.23 1.20
CA PRO A 113 -8.75 -3.64 1.56
C PRO A 113 -10.17 -4.18 1.34
N ASP A 114 -11.20 -3.33 1.32
CA ASP A 114 -12.59 -3.77 1.13
C ASP A 114 -12.84 -4.17 -0.33
N THR A 115 -12.22 -3.46 -1.27
CA THR A 115 -12.33 -3.73 -2.71
C THR A 115 -11.15 -4.50 -3.29
N GLY A 116 -10.05 -4.61 -2.53
CA GLY A 116 -8.78 -5.17 -2.99
C GLY A 116 -8.11 -4.34 -4.08
N ILE A 117 -8.47 -3.06 -4.22
CA ILE A 117 -7.95 -2.18 -5.27
C ILE A 117 -6.72 -1.45 -4.77
N LEU A 118 -5.62 -1.58 -5.52
CA LEU A 118 -4.40 -0.80 -5.35
C LEU A 118 -4.29 0.18 -6.52
N SER A 119 -4.15 1.46 -6.23
CA SER A 119 -3.86 2.49 -7.23
C SER A 119 -2.56 3.21 -6.91
N ASP A 120 -1.79 3.57 -7.92
CA ASP A 120 -0.61 4.41 -7.75
C ASP A 120 -0.38 5.33 -8.96
N GLN A 121 0.40 6.38 -8.75
CA GLN A 121 0.74 7.34 -9.81
C GLN A 121 2.23 7.68 -9.73
N TYR A 122 2.92 7.49 -10.84
CA TYR A 122 4.36 7.76 -10.93
C TYR A 122 4.66 8.86 -11.93
N LYS A 123 5.69 9.65 -11.63
CA LYS A 123 6.26 10.69 -12.49
C LYS A 123 7.68 10.31 -12.88
N ASP A 124 7.97 10.28 -14.17
CA ASP A 124 9.31 9.91 -14.68
C ASP A 124 10.29 11.10 -14.64
N ARG A 125 9.79 12.35 -14.68
CA ARG A 125 10.60 13.57 -14.59
C ARG A 125 10.01 14.61 -13.65
N GLY A 126 10.10 14.41 -12.33
CA GLY A 126 9.78 15.45 -11.34
C GLY A 126 8.41 16.10 -11.55
N ALA A 127 8.36 17.44 -11.67
CA ALA A 127 7.12 18.18 -11.97
C ALA A 127 6.62 18.06 -13.43
N GLY A 128 7.36 17.37 -14.29
CA GLY A 128 6.99 17.14 -15.69
C GLY A 128 5.78 16.21 -15.82
N GLY A 129 4.94 16.44 -16.84
CA GLY A 129 3.67 15.71 -16.99
C GLY A 129 3.77 14.26 -17.50
N CYS A 130 4.97 13.67 -17.62
CA CYS A 130 5.17 12.29 -18.08
C CYS A 130 5.26 11.32 -16.90
N GLY A 131 4.95 10.05 -17.13
CA GLY A 131 4.72 9.06 -16.08
C GLY A 131 3.50 8.19 -16.36
N GLY A 132 2.82 7.73 -15.31
CA GLY A 132 1.62 6.92 -15.48
C GLY A 132 0.77 6.74 -14.23
N GLU A 133 -0.44 6.24 -14.46
CA GLU A 133 -1.44 5.87 -13.45
C GLU A 133 -1.73 4.38 -13.62
N ARG A 134 -1.66 3.63 -12.52
CA ARG A 134 -1.86 2.18 -12.54
C ARG A 134 -2.93 1.80 -11.52
N THR A 135 -3.74 0.82 -11.87
CA THR A 135 -4.76 0.27 -10.97
C THR A 135 -4.70 -1.25 -11.05
N TRP A 136 -4.70 -1.88 -9.89
CA TRP A 136 -4.55 -3.31 -9.71
C TRP A 136 -5.65 -3.85 -8.81
N ARG A 137 -5.97 -5.14 -8.97
CA ARG A 137 -6.84 -5.88 -8.06
C ARG A 137 -6.06 -7.00 -7.39
N TRP A 138 -6.25 -7.14 -6.10
CA TRP A 138 -5.77 -8.29 -5.34
C TRP A 138 -6.53 -9.55 -5.74
N GLU A 139 -5.82 -10.58 -6.19
CA GLU A 139 -6.36 -11.89 -6.56
C GLU A 139 -5.34 -12.99 -6.24
N SER A 140 -5.78 -14.04 -5.52
CA SER A 140 -4.97 -15.24 -5.26
C SER A 140 -3.53 -14.92 -4.84
N HIS A 141 -3.41 -14.02 -3.87
CA HIS A 141 -2.16 -13.55 -3.27
C HIS A 141 -1.33 -12.55 -4.09
N THR A 142 -1.76 -12.12 -5.28
CA THR A 142 -0.99 -11.14 -6.09
C THR A 142 -1.86 -10.02 -6.63
N PHE A 143 -1.24 -9.03 -7.25
CA PHE A 143 -1.94 -7.94 -7.93
C PHE A 143 -2.04 -8.23 -9.43
N LYS A 144 -3.27 -8.25 -9.94
CA LYS A 144 -3.55 -8.27 -11.39
C LYS A 144 -3.81 -6.87 -11.91
N LEU A 145 -3.25 -6.55 -13.07
CA LEU A 145 -3.43 -5.24 -13.71
C LEU A 145 -4.86 -5.07 -14.16
N ILE A 146 -5.49 -3.96 -13.77
CA ILE A 146 -6.81 -3.55 -14.28
C ILE A 146 -6.62 -2.48 -15.34
N THR A 147 -5.94 -1.38 -15.02
CA THR A 147 -5.73 -0.28 -15.96
C THR A 147 -4.31 0.24 -15.86
N TYR A 148 -3.71 0.53 -17.02
CA TYR A 148 -2.43 1.21 -17.12
C TYR A 148 -2.57 2.37 -18.10
N ARG A 149 -2.29 3.58 -17.63
CA ARG A 149 -2.20 4.78 -18.46
C ARG A 149 -0.81 5.35 -18.32
N ALA A 150 -0.14 5.66 -19.42
CA ALA A 150 1.19 6.26 -19.34
C ALA A 150 1.54 7.09 -20.56
N ARG A 151 2.46 8.04 -20.36
CA ARG A 151 2.93 8.98 -21.35
C ARG A 151 4.44 9.07 -21.28
N SER A 152 5.12 8.93 -22.42
CA SER A 152 6.56 9.21 -22.47
C SER A 152 6.83 10.71 -22.31
N CYS A 153 8.00 11.04 -21.80
CA CYS A 153 8.46 12.43 -21.73
C CYS A 153 8.80 13.04 -23.11
N SER A 154 8.78 12.23 -24.17
CA SER A 154 8.95 12.65 -25.57
C SER A 154 7.64 13.01 -26.29
N ASP A 155 6.48 12.78 -25.67
CA ASP A 155 5.17 12.83 -26.35
C ASP A 155 4.42 14.17 -26.10
N ASP A 156 3.46 14.50 -26.98
CA ASP A 156 2.61 15.71 -27.00
C ASP A 156 1.64 15.80 -25.78
N PRO A 157 1.22 17.00 -25.29
CA PRO A 157 0.83 17.24 -23.89
C PRO A 157 -0.63 16.90 -23.52
N SER A 158 -1.32 16.03 -24.24
CA SER A 158 -2.65 15.55 -23.81
C SER A 158 -2.55 14.49 -22.69
N ARG A 159 -3.68 14.17 -22.02
CA ARG A 159 -3.79 13.25 -20.85
C ARG A 159 -3.09 11.90 -21.08
N TYR A 160 -2.65 11.21 -20.01
CA TYR A 160 -2.06 9.85 -20.07
C TYR A 160 -2.89 8.90 -20.96
N PRO A 161 -2.39 8.49 -22.14
CA PRO A 161 -3.11 7.57 -23.00
C PRO A 161 -3.24 6.19 -22.33
N LEU A 162 -4.32 5.49 -22.66
CA LEU A 162 -4.55 4.13 -22.20
C LEU A 162 -3.56 3.18 -22.88
N VAL A 163 -2.76 2.49 -22.08
CA VAL A 163 -1.82 1.44 -22.53
C VAL A 163 -2.48 0.07 -22.39
N PHE A 164 -3.20 -0.15 -21.29
CA PHE A 164 -3.84 -1.42 -21.00
C PHE A 164 -5.14 -1.23 -20.20
N GLU A 165 -6.13 -2.06 -20.50
CA GLU A 165 -7.34 -2.26 -19.71
C GLU A 165 -7.71 -3.74 -19.74
N ALA A 166 -7.92 -4.34 -18.57
CA ALA A 166 -8.37 -5.72 -18.44
C ALA A 166 -9.79 -5.86 -19.00
N ARG A 167 -10.08 -6.97 -19.71
CA ARG A 167 -11.44 -7.24 -20.17
C ARG A 167 -12.29 -7.70 -18.98
N GLN A 168 -13.57 -7.35 -18.99
CA GLN A 168 -14.52 -7.71 -17.92
C GLN A 168 -14.61 -9.22 -17.68
N ASP A 169 -14.35 -10.05 -18.70
CA ASP A 169 -14.42 -11.51 -18.60
C ASP A 169 -13.22 -12.11 -17.84
N ASP A 170 -12.09 -11.40 -17.80
CA ASP A 170 -10.90 -11.81 -17.05
C ASP A 170 -11.05 -11.53 -15.54
N ALA A 171 -12.02 -10.69 -15.16
CA ALA A 171 -12.30 -10.30 -13.77
C ALA A 171 -13.28 -11.24 -13.05
N HIS A 172 -13.89 -12.21 -13.74
CA HIS A 172 -14.97 -13.05 -13.19
C HIS A 172 -14.58 -14.51 -12.91
N THR A 173 -13.33 -14.93 -13.17
CA THR A 173 -12.91 -16.34 -13.04
C THR A 173 -12.16 -16.63 -11.72
N ALA A 174 -12.58 -16.02 -10.62
CA ALA A 174 -11.97 -16.24 -9.29
C ALA A 174 -13.02 -16.55 -8.21
N GLY A 175 -13.98 -17.42 -8.53
CA GLY A 175 -15.01 -17.84 -7.59
C GLY A 175 -15.62 -19.20 -7.92
N HIS A 176 -14.87 -20.27 -7.71
CA HIS A 176 -15.39 -21.62 -7.45
C HIS A 176 -14.50 -22.34 -6.45
#